data_AF-A0A5J4UQD0-F1
#
_entry.id   AF-A0A5J4UQD0-F1
#
_cell.length_a   1.000
_cell.length_b   1.000
_cell.length_c   1.000
_cell.angle_alpha   90.00
_cell.angle_beta   90.00
_cell.angle_gamma   90.00
#
_symmetry.space_group_name_H-M   'P 1'
#
loop_
_entity.id
_entity.type
_entity.pdbx_description
1 polymer ?
#
loop_
_entity_poly.entity_id
_entity_poly.type
_entity_poly.pdbx_seq_one_letter_code
_entity_poly.pdbx_strand_id
1 'polypeptide(L)'
;ASTWVPIIVIFAISALKEMVKSEDLYVGDVVRMNRDEEFPCDLVMLACSNEQDQYAFVETINIDGESNLKRNKTSCEDLIEKYISHKAETLNQDNLLLQATTLRSTDWIIGCVVYTGNETRIGCSKNKPPTKKTQIDKQFSVITIFVFVFQLALVIALSIAGIVWRSEQGVKMWYLDYTILSESYKLETIAFFLRFLTLMSLFIPVSIKVMLDLLKLFSSLLISVDNHLWDNDQNRGAISRSTSITEQLGLVSIALVDKTGTITCNEMSLTACSIGKLVFGVDDQYQQQKKNNNKNKSPLLNDKHLLDLINKKDPQTINFFRSLAICHSIQTFRKTKELTYNQTQSNQIESSTLADQQKTIQLDYQIEDIEEVCPVPDEQTLVDISRSLGIKFVRRDSNIITLNVLGNEEKYEVLADLSFTPVRKRMTVAVKRVDGIDQRFGQLGLRTLIVAIKYVDFETFQQWNTIHYEKALASVDRREERVNQACDIIETDLTPLGTTGISDKLQDQATETIT
;
A
#
# COMPACT_ATOMS: atom_id res chain seq x y z
N ALA A 1 -9.52 42.26 -26.21
CA ALA A 1 -10.13 40.98 -26.62
C ALA A 1 -9.21 39.76 -26.44
N SER A 2 -7.91 39.92 -26.13
CA SER A 2 -6.94 38.82 -26.04
C SER A 2 -6.79 38.16 -24.66
N THR A 3 -7.30 38.75 -23.58
CA THR A 3 -7.19 38.21 -22.21
C THR A 3 -8.27 37.20 -21.83
N TRP A 4 -9.38 37.15 -22.58
CA TRP A 4 -10.49 36.23 -22.30
C TRP A 4 -10.36 34.89 -23.01
N VAL A 5 -9.56 34.81 -24.08
CA VAL A 5 -9.37 33.58 -24.86
C VAL A 5 -8.71 32.46 -24.04
N PRO A 6 -7.66 32.70 -23.23
CA PRO A 6 -7.09 31.66 -22.38
C PRO A 6 -8.06 31.18 -21.30
N ILE A 7 -8.84 32.10 -20.72
CA ILE A 7 -9.83 31.81 -19.66
C ILE A 7 -10.98 30.96 -20.23
N ILE A 8 -11.48 31.30 -21.42
CA ILE A 8 -12.54 30.54 -22.08
C ILE A 8 -12.03 29.16 -22.49
N VAL A 9 -10.77 29.03 -22.93
CA VAL A 9 -10.17 27.73 -23.27
C VAL A 9 -9.96 26.88 -22.02
N ILE A 10 -9.48 27.45 -20.91
CA ILE A 10 -9.32 26.73 -19.63
C ILE A 10 -10.68 26.32 -19.05
N PHE A 11 -11.70 27.20 -19.11
CA PHE A 11 -13.06 26.86 -18.68
C PHE A 11 -13.74 25.85 -19.62
N ALA A 12 -13.50 25.91 -20.93
CA ALA A 12 -14.02 24.96 -21.90
C ALA A 12 -13.35 23.58 -21.76
N ILE A 13 -12.05 23.53 -21.47
CA ILE A 13 -11.33 22.29 -21.16
C ILE A 13 -11.77 21.74 -19.79
N SER A 14 -12.03 22.60 -18.80
CA SER A 14 -12.62 22.19 -17.52
C SER A 14 -14.05 21.63 -17.65
N ALA A 15 -14.77 21.97 -18.72
CA ALA A 15 -16.13 21.51 -18.98
C ALA A 15 -16.19 20.18 -19.76
N LEU A 16 -15.11 19.78 -20.44
CA LEU A 16 -14.98 18.48 -21.10
C LEU A 16 -14.21 17.52 -20.18
N LYS A 17 -14.89 17.05 -19.12
CA LYS A 17 -14.42 15.87 -18.39
C LYS A 17 -14.59 14.64 -19.29
N GLU A 18 -13.58 14.33 -20.07
CA GLU A 18 -13.53 13.06 -20.79
C GLU A 18 -12.86 12.01 -19.90
N MET A 19 -13.53 10.88 -19.70
CA MET A 19 -12.95 9.75 -19.01
C MET A 19 -11.98 9.05 -19.96
N VAL A 20 -10.69 9.36 -19.81
CA VAL A 20 -9.61 8.78 -20.61
C VAL A 20 -9.11 7.51 -19.94
N LYS A 21 -8.84 6.46 -20.72
CA LYS A 21 -8.23 5.24 -20.18
C LYS A 21 -6.76 5.49 -19.87
N SER A 22 -6.25 4.80 -18.86
CA SER A 22 -4.82 4.87 -18.47
C SER A 22 -3.86 4.55 -19.63
N GLU A 23 -4.26 3.70 -20.59
CA GLU A 23 -3.47 3.35 -21.77
C GLU A 23 -3.27 4.51 -22.76
N ASP A 24 -4.15 5.51 -22.73
CA ASP A 24 -4.17 6.63 -23.69
C ASP A 24 -3.51 7.90 -23.12
N LEU A 25 -2.86 7.82 -21.95
CA LEU A 25 -2.19 8.96 -21.32
C LEU A 25 -0.82 9.24 -21.95
N TYR A 26 -0.59 10.50 -22.34
CA TYR A 26 0.68 10.98 -22.87
C TYR A 26 1.37 11.95 -21.89
N VAL A 27 2.69 12.07 -22.05
CA VAL A 27 3.50 13.03 -21.26
C VAL A 27 3.03 14.45 -21.56
N GLY A 28 2.77 15.22 -20.50
CA GLY A 28 2.24 16.59 -20.58
C GLY A 28 0.72 16.70 -20.46
N ASP A 29 -0.01 15.57 -20.44
CA ASP A 29 -1.45 15.59 -20.20
C ASP A 29 -1.76 16.05 -18.77
N VAL A 30 -2.85 16.79 -18.62
CA VAL A 30 -3.34 17.25 -17.32
C VAL A 30 -4.48 16.35 -16.90
N VAL A 31 -4.28 15.61 -15.82
CA VAL A 31 -5.24 14.63 -15.30
C VAL A 31 -5.83 15.11 -13.98
N ARG A 32 -7.13 14.88 -13.82
CA ARG A 32 -7.82 15.03 -12.54
C ARG A 32 -8.02 13.65 -11.94
N MET A 33 -7.55 13.47 -10.72
CA MET A 33 -7.75 12.24 -9.94
C MET A 33 -8.70 12.54 -8.80
N ASN A 34 -9.63 11.63 -8.53
CA ASN A 34 -10.56 11.75 -7.40
C ASN A 34 -10.08 10.91 -6.22
N ARG A 35 -10.71 11.13 -5.06
CA ARG A 35 -10.45 10.36 -3.84
C ARG A 35 -10.54 8.85 -4.09
N ASP A 36 -9.63 8.12 -3.46
CA ASP A 36 -9.52 6.66 -3.49
C ASP A 36 -9.16 6.06 -4.87
N GLU A 37 -8.77 6.89 -5.84
CA GLU A 37 -8.25 6.42 -7.14
C GLU A 37 -6.73 6.16 -7.08
N GLU A 38 -6.29 5.14 -7.81
CA GLU A 38 -4.88 4.79 -7.99
C GLU A 38 -4.25 5.61 -9.13
N PHE A 39 -3.06 6.16 -8.92
CA PHE A 39 -2.39 6.94 -9.97
C PHE A 39 -1.91 6.04 -11.12
N PRO A 40 -2.28 6.37 -12.37
CA PRO A 40 -1.93 5.55 -13.53
C PRO A 40 -0.46 5.68 -13.94
N CYS A 41 0.21 6.77 -13.59
CA CYS A 41 1.55 7.13 -14.01
C CYS A 41 2.19 8.11 -13.02
N ASP A 42 3.43 8.54 -13.26
CA ASP A 42 4.09 9.49 -12.37
C ASP A 42 3.64 10.92 -12.74
N LEU A 43 3.02 11.61 -11.78
CA LEU A 43 2.41 12.92 -11.95
C LEU A 43 3.14 13.97 -11.10
N VAL A 44 3.24 15.21 -11.60
CA VAL A 44 3.58 16.35 -10.75
C VAL A 44 2.29 17.04 -10.31
N MET A 45 2.13 17.21 -8.99
CA MET A 45 0.92 17.81 -8.43
C MET A 45 0.86 19.32 -8.72
N LEU A 46 -0.21 19.75 -9.38
CA LEU A 46 -0.47 21.16 -9.72
C LEU A 46 -1.42 21.81 -8.72
N ALA A 47 -2.54 21.16 -8.40
CA ALA A 47 -3.55 21.67 -7.48
C ALA A 47 -4.23 20.54 -6.71
N CYS A 48 -4.81 20.84 -5.54
CA CYS A 48 -5.61 19.91 -4.75
C CYS A 48 -6.88 20.60 -4.23
N SER A 49 -7.84 19.79 -3.76
CA SER A 49 -9.10 20.28 -3.17
C SER A 49 -8.91 21.17 -1.93
N ASN A 50 -7.81 20.98 -1.21
CA ASN A 50 -7.53 21.70 0.04
C ASN A 50 -6.81 23.02 -0.27
N GLU A 51 -7.58 24.04 -0.63
CA GLU A 51 -7.06 25.35 -1.05
C GLU A 51 -6.20 26.05 0.01
N GLN A 52 -6.48 25.83 1.31
CA GLN A 52 -5.75 26.47 2.42
C GLN A 52 -4.37 25.88 2.67
N ASP A 53 -4.20 24.61 2.31
CA ASP A 53 -3.16 23.75 2.87
C ASP A 53 -2.24 23.20 1.76
N GLN A 54 -2.73 23.13 0.51
CA GLN A 54 -1.94 22.83 -0.69
C GLN A 54 -1.12 21.52 -0.62
N TYR A 55 -1.58 20.57 0.19
CA TYR A 55 -1.04 19.21 0.23
C TYR A 55 -2.11 18.16 -0.09
N ALA A 56 -1.65 17.00 -0.53
CA ALA A 56 -2.46 15.80 -0.71
C ALA A 56 -1.83 14.62 0.02
N PHE A 57 -2.68 13.68 0.44
CA PHE A 57 -2.24 12.45 1.09
C PHE A 57 -2.27 11.29 0.12
N VAL A 58 -1.19 10.53 0.12
CA VAL A 58 -0.97 9.43 -0.81
C VAL A 58 -0.56 8.20 -0.04
N GLU A 59 -1.27 7.10 -0.26
CA GLU A 59 -0.97 5.81 0.33
C GLU A 59 0.00 5.02 -0.57
N THR A 60 1.12 4.56 0.00
CA THR A 60 2.21 3.92 -0.77
C THR A 60 2.35 2.42 -0.56
N ILE A 61 1.35 1.75 0.00
CA ILE A 61 1.35 0.30 0.30
C ILE A 61 1.86 -0.54 -0.88
N ASN A 62 1.50 -0.18 -2.12
CA ASN A 62 1.89 -0.92 -3.31
C ASN A 62 3.37 -0.79 -3.70
N ILE A 63 4.10 0.21 -3.20
CA ILE A 63 5.50 0.47 -3.53
C ILE A 63 6.44 -0.05 -2.45
N ASP A 64 6.21 0.36 -1.20
CA ASP A 64 7.10 0.11 -0.08
C ASP A 64 6.49 -0.76 1.02
N GLY A 65 5.22 -1.14 0.87
CA GLY A 65 4.50 -1.89 1.90
C GLY A 65 4.22 -1.05 3.15
N GLU A 66 4.49 0.26 3.14
CA GLU A 66 4.15 1.14 4.25
C GLU A 66 2.69 1.57 4.13
N SER A 67 1.93 1.42 5.21
CA SER A 67 0.55 1.87 5.33
C SER A 67 0.39 3.34 5.68
N ASN A 68 1.50 4.04 5.87
CA ASN A 68 1.50 5.44 6.20
C ASN A 68 1.13 6.26 4.96
N LEU A 69 0.23 7.24 5.12
CA LEU A 69 -0.04 8.23 4.10
C LEU A 69 1.11 9.24 4.06
N LYS A 70 1.71 9.38 2.89
CA LYS A 70 2.72 10.41 2.63
C LYS A 70 2.05 11.72 2.24
N ARG A 71 2.64 12.82 2.70
CA ARG A 71 2.21 14.17 2.37
C ARG A 71 2.97 14.66 1.15
N ASN A 72 2.25 14.96 0.08
CA ASN A 72 2.79 15.57 -1.12
C ASN A 72 2.32 17.03 -1.21
N LYS A 73 3.18 17.93 -1.67
CA LYS A 73 2.90 19.37 -1.79
C LYS A 73 2.69 19.78 -3.24
N THR A 74 1.81 20.74 -3.47
CA THR A 74 1.63 21.31 -4.82
C THR A 74 2.93 21.97 -5.25
N SER A 75 3.21 21.88 -6.55
CA SER A 75 4.39 22.51 -7.13
C SER A 75 4.27 24.04 -7.22
N CYS A 76 3.06 24.59 -7.21
CA CYS A 76 2.85 26.00 -7.53
C CYS A 76 1.76 26.64 -6.68
N GLU A 77 2.17 27.51 -5.75
CA GLU A 77 1.34 28.63 -5.29
C GLU A 77 1.09 29.56 -6.50
N ASP A 78 -0.17 29.82 -6.84
CA ASP A 78 -0.60 30.79 -7.86
C ASP A 78 0.09 30.67 -9.23
N LEU A 79 -0.21 29.57 -9.96
CA LEU A 79 0.25 29.28 -11.33
C LEU A 79 0.19 30.48 -12.28
N ILE A 80 -0.82 31.34 -12.15
CA ILE A 80 -1.07 32.47 -13.05
C ILE A 80 -0.06 33.59 -12.81
N GLU A 81 0.20 33.97 -11.57
CA GLU A 81 1.13 35.06 -11.24
C GLU A 81 2.58 34.64 -11.52
N LYS A 82 2.89 33.35 -11.34
CA LYS A 82 4.20 32.78 -11.63
C LYS A 82 4.47 32.61 -13.12
N TYR A 83 3.48 32.18 -13.91
CA TYR A 83 3.60 32.15 -15.38
C TYR A 83 3.88 33.55 -15.94
N ILE A 84 3.22 34.57 -15.39
CA ILE A 84 3.45 35.97 -15.79
C ILE A 84 4.87 36.42 -15.41
N SER A 85 5.41 36.00 -14.27
CA SER A 85 6.73 36.43 -13.77
C SER A 85 7.94 35.61 -14.25
N HIS A 86 7.76 34.57 -15.06
CA HIS A 86 8.84 33.72 -15.61
C HIS A 86 9.81 33.18 -14.54
N LYS A 87 9.33 32.94 -13.32
CA LYS A 87 10.16 32.50 -12.20
C LYS A 87 10.28 30.98 -12.23
N ALA A 88 11.51 30.47 -12.31
CA ALA A 88 11.77 29.02 -12.26
C ALA A 88 11.66 28.50 -10.82
N GLU A 89 10.89 27.42 -10.63
CA GLU A 89 10.78 26.69 -9.36
C GLU A 89 11.46 25.33 -9.45
N THR A 90 12.10 24.92 -8.35
CA THR A 90 12.71 23.60 -8.23
C THR A 90 11.66 22.59 -7.79
N LEU A 91 11.40 21.59 -8.64
CA LEU A 91 10.56 20.46 -8.27
C LEU A 91 11.33 19.46 -7.41
N ASN A 92 10.78 19.13 -6.25
CA ASN A 92 11.31 18.13 -5.33
C ASN A 92 10.51 16.84 -5.40
N GLN A 93 10.96 15.82 -4.67
CA GLN A 93 10.26 14.54 -4.56
C GLN A 93 8.85 14.70 -3.93
N ASP A 94 8.66 15.68 -3.05
CA ASP A 94 7.37 15.98 -2.42
C ASP A 94 6.31 16.44 -3.44
N ASN A 95 6.73 16.91 -4.61
CA ASN A 95 5.82 17.36 -5.68
C ASN A 95 5.42 16.23 -6.64
N LEU A 96 6.12 15.10 -6.59
CA LEU A 96 5.92 13.97 -7.48
C LEU A 96 5.02 12.91 -6.83
N LEU A 97 3.93 12.58 -7.50
CA LEU A 97 3.02 11.49 -7.18
C LEU A 97 3.41 10.29 -8.04
N LEU A 98 3.59 9.13 -7.43
CA LEU A 98 4.12 7.96 -8.12
C LEU A 98 2.98 7.09 -8.66
N GLN A 99 3.25 6.39 -9.76
CA GLN A 99 2.37 5.33 -10.26
C GLN A 99 2.02 4.35 -9.12
N ALA A 100 0.83 3.75 -9.17
CA ALA A 100 0.36 2.72 -8.24
C ALA A 100 0.22 3.13 -6.77
N THR A 101 0.35 4.41 -6.45
CA THR A 101 -0.05 4.94 -5.15
C THR A 101 -1.48 5.47 -5.21
N THR A 102 -2.22 5.39 -4.11
CA THR A 102 -3.64 5.72 -4.03
C THR A 102 -3.85 7.07 -3.36
N LEU A 103 -4.70 7.92 -3.96
CA LEU A 103 -5.07 9.19 -3.36
C LEU A 103 -5.99 8.96 -2.17
N ARG A 104 -5.63 9.44 -0.98
CA ARG A 104 -6.45 9.33 0.22
C ARG A 104 -6.73 10.71 0.80
N SER A 105 -7.83 10.80 1.55
CA SER A 105 -8.15 11.98 2.38
C SER A 105 -8.27 13.32 1.65
N THR A 106 -8.28 13.32 0.32
CA THR A 106 -8.39 14.50 -0.52
C THR A 106 -9.38 14.19 -1.64
N ASP A 107 -10.32 15.11 -1.86
CA ASP A 107 -11.46 14.84 -2.75
C ASP A 107 -11.05 14.76 -4.21
N TRP A 108 -10.12 15.65 -4.60
CA TRP A 108 -9.54 15.66 -5.94
C TRP A 108 -8.17 16.32 -5.94
N ILE A 109 -7.37 15.92 -6.92
CA ILE A 109 -6.15 16.62 -7.31
C ILE A 109 -6.12 16.83 -8.82
N ILE A 110 -5.31 17.80 -9.24
CA ILE A 110 -4.94 18.02 -10.64
C ILE A 110 -3.44 17.82 -10.74
N GLY A 111 -3.01 16.93 -11.62
CA GLY A 111 -1.60 16.61 -11.86
C GLY A 111 -1.24 16.69 -13.34
N CYS A 112 0.02 17.00 -13.63
CA CYS A 112 0.59 16.90 -14.97
C CYS A 112 1.38 15.61 -15.10
N VAL A 113 1.14 14.86 -16.18
CA VAL A 113 1.85 13.62 -16.47
C VAL A 113 3.30 13.89 -16.85
N VAL A 114 4.25 13.28 -16.12
CA VAL A 114 5.69 13.43 -16.39
C VAL A 114 6.31 12.16 -16.96
N TYR A 115 6.07 11.00 -16.34
CA TYR A 115 6.56 9.71 -16.84
C TYR A 115 5.40 8.74 -17.04
N THR A 116 5.40 8.02 -18.17
CA THR A 116 4.38 7.03 -18.51
C THR A 116 4.99 5.65 -18.75
N GLY A 117 4.17 4.60 -18.63
CA GLY A 117 4.56 3.23 -18.94
C GLY A 117 5.80 2.74 -18.16
N ASN A 118 6.80 2.24 -18.90
CA ASN A 118 8.03 1.69 -18.32
C ASN A 118 9.02 2.75 -17.84
N GLU A 119 8.80 4.04 -18.16
CA GLU A 119 9.67 5.14 -17.72
C GLU A 119 9.30 5.65 -16.31
N THR A 120 8.12 5.26 -15.80
CA THR A 120 7.76 5.49 -14.40
C THR A 120 8.77 4.83 -13.45
N ARG A 121 8.89 5.34 -12.22
CA ARG A 121 9.81 4.75 -11.22
C ARG A 121 9.53 3.26 -10.96
N ILE A 122 8.25 2.88 -10.90
CA ILE A 122 7.86 1.48 -10.75
C ILE A 122 8.15 0.71 -12.05
N GLY A 123 7.84 1.29 -13.21
CA GLY A 123 8.14 0.71 -14.51
C GLY A 123 9.61 0.34 -14.67
N CYS A 124 10.52 1.24 -14.29
CA CYS A 124 11.96 1.01 -14.30
C CYS A 124 12.41 -0.08 -13.33
N SER A 125 11.64 -0.32 -12.26
CA SER A 125 11.91 -1.37 -11.27
C SER A 125 11.38 -2.75 -11.70
N LYS A 126 10.52 -2.81 -12.73
CA LYS A 126 9.96 -4.07 -13.25
C LYS A 126 10.98 -4.76 -14.16
N ASN A 127 11.39 -5.97 -13.78
CA ASN A 127 12.11 -6.85 -14.70
C ASN A 127 11.13 -7.54 -15.66
N LYS A 128 11.57 -7.81 -16.90
CA LYS A 128 10.80 -8.64 -17.83
C LYS A 128 10.53 -10.00 -17.17
N PRO A 129 9.26 -10.46 -17.11
CA PRO A 129 8.92 -11.68 -16.38
C PRO A 129 9.69 -12.87 -16.99
N PRO A 130 10.53 -13.57 -16.20
CA PRO A 130 11.30 -14.68 -16.73
C PRO A 130 10.36 -15.87 -17.02
N THR A 131 10.66 -16.63 -18.08
CA THR A 131 9.96 -17.89 -18.34
C THR A 131 10.32 -18.90 -17.25
N LYS A 132 9.34 -19.28 -16.42
CA LYS A 132 9.53 -20.23 -15.33
C LYS A 132 9.58 -21.66 -15.89
N LYS A 133 10.75 -22.30 -15.82
CA LYS A 133 10.94 -23.74 -16.12
C LYS A 133 11.19 -24.50 -14.84
N THR A 134 10.53 -25.63 -14.66
CA THR A 134 10.67 -26.42 -13.43
C THR A 134 11.96 -27.23 -13.43
N GLN A 135 12.33 -27.73 -12.25
CA GLN A 135 13.47 -28.64 -12.10
C GLN A 135 13.22 -29.97 -12.82
N ILE A 136 11.99 -30.49 -12.80
CA ILE A 136 11.61 -31.72 -13.50
C ILE A 136 11.71 -31.52 -15.01
N ASP A 137 11.28 -30.36 -15.53
CA ASP A 137 11.43 -30.05 -16.96
C ASP A 137 12.90 -30.07 -17.40
N LYS A 138 13.82 -29.57 -16.56
CA LYS A 138 15.27 -29.63 -16.82
C LYS A 138 15.79 -31.06 -16.82
N GLN A 139 15.42 -31.86 -15.83
CA GLN A 139 15.83 -33.27 -15.76
C GLN A 139 15.31 -34.08 -16.95
N PHE A 140 14.05 -33.88 -17.34
CA PHE A 140 13.45 -34.53 -18.50
C PHE A 140 14.18 -34.15 -19.80
N SER A 141 14.56 -32.88 -19.96
CA SER A 141 15.34 -32.44 -21.11
C SER A 141 16.70 -33.13 -21.19
N VAL A 142 17.39 -33.32 -20.05
CA VAL A 142 18.69 -34.02 -19.99
C VAL A 142 18.54 -35.49 -20.36
N ILE A 143 17.54 -36.18 -19.80
CA ILE A 143 17.26 -37.59 -20.11
C ILE A 143 16.89 -37.76 -21.60
N THR A 144 16.07 -36.86 -22.14
CA THR A 144 15.67 -36.90 -23.56
C THR A 144 16.89 -36.77 -24.49
N ILE A 145 17.84 -35.87 -24.17
CA ILE A 145 19.08 -35.74 -24.94
C ILE A 145 19.90 -37.04 -24.88
N PHE A 146 20.03 -37.64 -23.69
CA PHE A 146 20.75 -38.91 -23.54
C PHE A 146 20.10 -40.04 -24.36
N VAL A 147 18.77 -40.18 -24.29
CA VAL A 147 18.02 -41.19 -25.07
C VAL A 147 18.14 -40.95 -26.57
N PHE A 148 18.10 -39.69 -27.02
CA PHE A 148 18.27 -39.34 -28.43
C PHE A 148 19.65 -39.73 -28.96
N VAL A 149 20.72 -39.42 -28.20
CA VAL A 149 22.10 -39.79 -28.57
C VAL A 149 22.25 -41.32 -28.60
N PHE A 150 21.69 -42.02 -27.61
CA PHE A 150 21.68 -43.48 -27.57
C PHE A 150 20.92 -44.08 -28.75
N GLN A 151 19.75 -43.53 -29.09
CA GLN A 151 18.96 -43.95 -30.25
C GLN A 151 19.75 -43.78 -31.56
N LEU A 152 20.42 -42.64 -31.76
CA LEU A 152 21.23 -42.40 -32.95
C LEU A 152 22.36 -43.42 -33.08
N ALA A 153 23.06 -43.71 -31.97
CA ALA A 153 24.12 -44.71 -31.95
C ALA A 153 23.60 -46.12 -32.31
N LEU A 154 22.44 -46.50 -31.76
CA LEU A 154 21.81 -47.79 -32.03
C LEU A 154 21.34 -47.90 -33.49
N VAL A 155 20.74 -46.84 -34.04
CA VAL A 155 20.34 -46.77 -35.46
C VAL A 155 21.54 -46.94 -36.38
N ILE A 156 22.67 -46.29 -36.08
CA ILE A 156 23.90 -46.45 -36.87
C ILE A 156 24.42 -47.89 -36.81
N ALA A 157 24.49 -48.48 -35.60
CA ALA A 157 24.98 -49.85 -35.42
C ALA A 157 24.10 -50.89 -36.15
N LEU A 158 22.78 -50.78 -36.04
CA LEU A 158 21.85 -51.67 -36.75
C LEU A 158 21.85 -51.45 -38.26
N SER A 159 22.05 -50.21 -38.72
CA SER A 159 22.17 -49.92 -40.15
C SER A 159 23.39 -50.61 -40.75
N ILE A 160 24.54 -50.54 -40.07
CA ILE A 160 25.76 -51.24 -40.48
C ILE A 160 25.53 -52.76 -40.47
N ALA A 161 24.97 -53.30 -39.38
CA ALA A 161 24.68 -54.73 -39.28
C ALA A 161 23.70 -55.21 -40.38
N GLY A 162 22.68 -54.42 -40.69
CA GLY A 162 21.71 -54.70 -41.75
C GLY A 162 22.34 -54.70 -43.15
N ILE A 163 23.26 -53.77 -43.42
CA ILE A 163 24.01 -53.72 -44.68
C ILE A 163 24.93 -54.95 -44.81
N VAL A 164 25.68 -55.27 -43.76
CA VAL A 164 26.58 -56.44 -43.75
C VAL A 164 25.79 -57.72 -43.96
N TRP A 165 24.71 -57.94 -43.20
CA TRP A 165 23.87 -59.13 -43.31
C TRP A 165 23.26 -59.26 -44.72
N ARG A 166 22.79 -58.17 -45.30
CA ARG A 166 22.27 -58.18 -46.68
C ARG A 166 23.36 -58.59 -47.68
N SER A 167 24.56 -58.02 -47.56
CA SER A 167 25.67 -58.29 -48.48
C SER A 167 26.14 -59.74 -48.43
N GLU A 168 26.13 -60.39 -47.26
CA GLU A 168 26.63 -61.75 -47.09
C GLU A 168 25.58 -62.85 -47.22
N GLN A 169 24.40 -62.63 -46.63
CA GLN A 169 23.35 -63.65 -46.48
C GLN A 169 22.12 -63.33 -47.34
N GLY A 170 21.72 -62.06 -47.39
CA GLY A 170 20.52 -61.64 -48.14
C GLY A 170 20.58 -61.96 -49.63
N VAL A 171 21.71 -61.69 -50.29
CA VAL A 171 21.90 -61.97 -51.73
C VAL A 171 21.87 -63.47 -52.06
N LYS A 172 22.22 -64.35 -51.12
CA LYS A 172 22.22 -65.81 -51.33
C LYS A 172 20.81 -66.42 -51.33
N MET A 173 19.83 -65.72 -50.77
CA MET A 173 18.47 -66.21 -50.61
C MET A 173 17.61 -65.81 -51.81
N TRP A 174 17.45 -66.73 -52.77
CA TRP A 174 16.78 -66.48 -54.06
C TRP A 174 15.35 -65.93 -53.98
N TYR A 175 14.65 -66.15 -52.85
CA TYR A 175 13.27 -65.73 -52.66
C TYR A 175 13.11 -64.28 -52.14
N LEU A 176 14.20 -63.59 -51.77
CA LEU A 176 14.17 -62.24 -51.19
C LEU A 176 14.30 -61.10 -52.22
N ASP A 177 14.47 -61.42 -53.51
CA ASP A 177 14.48 -60.52 -54.67
C ASP A 177 15.23 -59.18 -54.46
N TYR A 178 16.46 -59.26 -53.95
CA TYR A 178 17.33 -58.09 -53.77
C TYR A 178 18.02 -57.60 -55.06
N THR A 179 17.77 -58.28 -56.19
CA THR A 179 18.43 -58.10 -57.49
C THR A 179 17.96 -56.86 -58.25
N ILE A 180 16.70 -56.46 -58.09
CA ILE A 180 16.04 -55.41 -58.89
C ILE A 180 16.29 -53.99 -58.33
N LEU A 181 16.70 -53.86 -57.06
CA LEU A 181 16.89 -52.58 -56.37
C LEU A 181 18.35 -52.04 -56.41
N SER A 182 19.16 -52.51 -57.36
CA SER A 182 20.62 -52.45 -57.31
C SER A 182 21.28 -51.21 -57.93
N GLU A 183 20.54 -50.29 -58.57
CA GLU A 183 21.15 -49.18 -59.32
C GLU A 183 21.73 -48.04 -58.44
N SER A 184 21.52 -48.03 -57.12
CA SER A 184 22.09 -46.98 -56.25
C SER A 184 22.36 -47.44 -54.81
N TYR A 185 23.57 -47.96 -54.57
CA TYR A 185 24.08 -48.34 -53.24
C TYR A 185 23.98 -47.22 -52.18
N LYS A 186 24.11 -45.95 -52.60
CA LYS A 186 23.98 -44.78 -51.70
C LYS A 186 22.54 -44.57 -51.21
N LEU A 187 21.57 -44.70 -52.10
CA LEU A 187 20.15 -44.52 -51.76
C LEU A 187 19.67 -45.65 -50.84
N GLU A 188 20.14 -46.88 -51.05
CA GLU A 188 19.80 -47.99 -50.17
C GLU A 188 20.41 -47.86 -48.77
N THR A 189 21.66 -47.39 -48.66
CA THR A 189 22.32 -47.14 -47.36
C THR A 189 21.53 -46.13 -46.54
N ILE A 190 21.07 -45.05 -47.19
CA ILE A 190 20.21 -44.04 -46.58
C ILE A 190 18.84 -44.63 -46.23
N ALA A 191 18.28 -45.49 -47.09
CA ALA A 191 17.00 -46.15 -46.83
C ALA A 191 17.05 -47.08 -45.61
N PHE A 192 18.13 -47.86 -45.41
CA PHE A 192 18.31 -48.67 -44.20
C PHE A 192 18.42 -47.81 -42.95
N PHE A 193 19.20 -46.73 -43.01
CA PHE A 193 19.29 -45.76 -41.92
C PHE A 193 17.94 -45.16 -41.55
N LEU A 194 17.17 -44.69 -42.53
CA LEU A 194 15.83 -44.14 -42.31
C LEU A 194 14.83 -45.18 -41.81
N ARG A 195 14.89 -46.43 -42.30
CA ARG A 195 14.04 -47.53 -41.81
C ARG A 195 14.29 -47.79 -40.33
N PHE A 196 15.56 -47.94 -39.92
CA PHE A 196 15.88 -48.15 -38.51
C PHE A 196 15.59 -46.92 -37.64
N LEU A 197 15.75 -45.70 -38.19
CA LEU A 197 15.34 -44.47 -37.51
C LEU A 197 13.83 -44.45 -37.22
N THR A 198 13.00 -44.82 -38.20
CA THR A 198 11.54 -44.92 -38.03
C THR A 198 11.13 -46.04 -37.09
N LEU A 199 11.85 -47.17 -37.10
CA LEU A 199 11.57 -48.29 -36.20
C LEU A 199 11.92 -47.94 -34.74
N MET A 200 13.00 -47.18 -34.54
CA MET A 200 13.48 -46.78 -33.21
C MET A 200 12.90 -45.45 -32.71
N SER A 201 12.02 -44.78 -33.45
CA SER A 201 11.42 -43.49 -33.02
C SER A 201 10.56 -43.62 -31.77
N LEU A 202 10.16 -44.84 -31.39
CA LEU A 202 9.39 -45.16 -30.19
C LEU A 202 10.20 -44.98 -28.89
N PHE A 203 11.53 -44.87 -28.97
CA PHE A 203 12.39 -44.64 -27.79
C PHE A 203 12.21 -43.25 -27.19
N ILE A 204 11.79 -42.25 -27.98
CA ILE A 204 11.50 -40.90 -27.47
C ILE A 204 10.05 -40.89 -26.97
N PRO A 205 9.80 -40.83 -25.66
CA PRO A 205 8.46 -40.92 -25.12
C PRO A 205 7.77 -39.54 -25.20
N VAL A 206 7.33 -39.16 -26.40
CA VAL A 206 6.64 -37.88 -26.66
C VAL A 206 5.41 -37.72 -25.77
N SER A 207 4.72 -38.83 -25.45
CA SER A 207 3.54 -38.86 -24.58
C SER A 207 3.82 -38.44 -23.14
N ILE A 208 4.99 -38.76 -22.58
CA ILE A 208 5.30 -38.45 -21.17
C ILE A 208 5.34 -36.94 -20.96
N LYS A 209 5.89 -36.17 -21.91
CA LYS A 209 5.95 -34.70 -21.78
C LYS A 209 4.56 -34.09 -21.78
N VAL A 210 3.68 -34.52 -22.70
CA VAL A 210 2.29 -34.04 -22.76
C VAL A 210 1.52 -34.43 -21.49
N MET A 211 1.71 -35.65 -21.00
CA MET A 211 1.08 -36.09 -19.74
C MET A 211 1.52 -35.25 -18.54
N LEU A 212 2.81 -34.88 -18.44
CA LEU A 212 3.30 -34.00 -17.37
C LEU A 212 2.63 -32.61 -17.44
N ASP A 213 2.51 -32.04 -18.63
CA ASP A 213 1.88 -30.72 -18.79
C ASP A 213 0.37 -30.76 -18.47
N LEU A 214 -0.32 -31.85 -18.83
CA LEU A 214 -1.72 -32.07 -18.44
C LEU A 214 -1.87 -32.26 -16.93
N LEU A 215 -0.98 -33.04 -16.30
CA LEU A 215 -1.02 -33.25 -14.85
C LEU A 215 -0.84 -31.93 -14.10
N LYS A 216 0.11 -31.09 -14.54
CA LYS A 216 0.34 -29.74 -14.02
C LYS A 216 -0.91 -28.86 -14.13
N LEU A 217 -1.61 -28.91 -15.27
CA LEU A 217 -2.88 -28.22 -15.49
C LEU A 217 -3.97 -28.68 -14.51
N PHE A 218 -4.16 -29.99 -14.37
CA PHE A 218 -5.15 -30.54 -13.44
C PHE A 218 -4.86 -30.16 -11.99
N SER A 219 -3.60 -30.25 -11.55
CA SER A 219 -3.20 -29.80 -10.21
C SER A 219 -3.48 -28.31 -9.99
N SER A 220 -3.24 -27.48 -11.01
CA SER A 220 -3.54 -26.03 -10.95
C SER A 220 -5.04 -25.75 -10.79
N LEU A 221 -5.89 -26.55 -11.43
CA LEU A 221 -7.35 -26.45 -11.30
C LEU A 221 -7.81 -26.89 -9.91
N LEU A 222 -7.26 -28.00 -9.39
CA LEU A 222 -7.60 -28.49 -8.05
C LEU A 222 -7.30 -27.46 -6.95
N ILE A 223 -6.16 -26.75 -7.03
CA ILE A 223 -5.82 -25.66 -6.09
C ILE A 223 -6.88 -24.54 -6.14
N SER A 224 -7.43 -24.25 -7.31
CA SER A 224 -8.40 -23.15 -7.48
C SER A 224 -9.82 -23.53 -7.06
N VAL A 225 -10.11 -24.82 -6.88
CA VAL A 225 -11.40 -25.36 -6.45
C VAL A 225 -11.40 -25.67 -4.95
N ASP A 226 -10.26 -25.54 -4.27
CA ASP A 226 -10.15 -25.86 -2.85
C ASP A 226 -10.91 -24.86 -1.97
N ASN A 227 -11.94 -25.34 -1.28
CA ASN A 227 -12.75 -24.53 -0.36
C ASN A 227 -11.97 -24.10 0.90
N HIS A 228 -10.90 -24.81 1.28
CA HIS A 228 -10.06 -24.40 2.42
C HIS A 228 -9.19 -23.18 2.11
N LEU A 229 -8.94 -22.91 0.82
CA LEU A 229 -8.20 -21.74 0.36
C LEU A 229 -9.12 -20.56 0.00
N TRP A 230 -10.33 -20.55 0.57
CA TRP A 230 -11.32 -19.51 0.36
C TRP A 230 -11.27 -18.48 1.50
N ASP A 231 -11.08 -17.21 1.14
CA ASP A 231 -11.19 -16.09 2.06
C ASP A 231 -12.59 -15.47 2.01
N ASN A 232 -13.25 -15.42 3.17
CA ASN A 232 -14.59 -14.86 3.34
C ASN A 232 -14.58 -13.33 3.40
N ASP A 233 -13.50 -12.71 3.88
CA ASP A 233 -13.44 -11.25 4.08
C ASP A 233 -13.23 -10.54 2.74
N GLN A 234 -12.32 -11.06 1.91
CA GLN A 234 -12.08 -10.59 0.53
C GLN A 234 -13.02 -11.22 -0.50
N ASN A 235 -13.86 -12.19 -0.10
CA ASN A 235 -14.74 -12.97 -0.98
C ASN A 235 -14.00 -13.54 -2.20
N ARG A 236 -12.85 -14.19 -1.96
CA ARG A 236 -11.92 -14.61 -3.00
C ARG A 236 -11.21 -15.92 -2.63
N GLY A 237 -11.17 -16.86 -3.58
CA GLY A 237 -10.39 -18.09 -3.46
C GLY A 237 -8.96 -17.98 -3.99
N ALA A 238 -8.14 -19.00 -3.71
CA ALA A 238 -6.83 -19.14 -4.33
C ALA A 238 -6.93 -19.23 -5.85
N ILE A 239 -6.09 -18.46 -6.55
CA ILE A 239 -6.04 -18.45 -8.02
C ILE A 239 -4.62 -18.78 -8.44
N SER A 240 -4.44 -19.91 -9.14
CA SER A 240 -3.18 -20.25 -9.76
C SER A 240 -2.99 -19.47 -11.06
N ARG A 241 -2.09 -18.48 -11.04
CA ARG A 241 -1.74 -17.68 -12.24
C ARG A 241 -0.77 -18.39 -13.18
N SER A 242 -0.16 -19.49 -12.73
CA SER A 242 0.88 -20.21 -13.49
C SER A 242 0.62 -21.70 -13.39
N THR A 243 0.26 -22.32 -14.51
CA THR A 243 -0.01 -23.76 -14.57
C THR A 243 1.25 -24.61 -14.51
N SER A 244 2.42 -24.07 -14.82
CA SER A 244 3.65 -24.86 -15.01
C SER A 244 4.41 -25.23 -13.74
N ILE A 245 4.16 -24.56 -12.60
CA ILE A 245 5.04 -24.59 -11.41
C ILE A 245 4.45 -25.30 -10.19
N THR A 246 3.29 -25.95 -10.33
CA THR A 246 2.54 -26.54 -9.21
C THR A 246 3.36 -27.55 -8.40
N GLU A 247 4.18 -28.37 -9.07
CA GLU A 247 5.07 -29.35 -8.42
C GLU A 247 6.19 -28.74 -7.56
N GLN A 248 6.60 -27.49 -7.85
CA GLN A 248 7.68 -26.85 -7.11
C GLN A 248 7.26 -26.45 -5.70
N LEU A 249 5.96 -26.31 -5.44
CA LEU A 249 5.43 -25.99 -4.12
C LEU A 249 5.86 -27.01 -3.06
N GLY A 250 5.98 -28.29 -3.45
CA GLY A 250 6.47 -29.36 -2.55
C GLY A 250 7.99 -29.39 -2.36
N LEU A 251 8.75 -28.57 -3.08
CA LEU A 251 10.22 -28.51 -3.02
C LEU A 251 10.72 -27.23 -2.32
N VAL A 252 9.81 -26.35 -1.89
CA VAL A 252 10.18 -25.10 -1.23
C VAL A 252 10.80 -25.39 0.13
N SER A 253 12.07 -25.01 0.32
CA SER A 253 12.79 -25.13 1.59
C SER A 253 12.94 -23.80 2.33
N ILE A 254 12.87 -22.68 1.60
CA ILE A 254 13.03 -21.33 2.14
C ILE A 254 11.82 -20.52 1.68
N ALA A 255 11.03 -20.05 2.64
CA ALA A 255 9.98 -19.07 2.40
C ALA A 255 10.50 -17.68 2.80
N LEU A 256 10.57 -16.77 1.84
CA LEU A 256 10.81 -15.35 2.11
C LEU A 256 9.45 -14.69 2.24
N VAL A 257 9.12 -14.26 3.45
CA VAL A 257 7.80 -13.70 3.78
C VAL A 257 7.96 -12.24 4.13
N ASP A 258 7.14 -11.38 3.52
CA ASP A 258 7.08 -9.97 3.90
C ASP A 258 6.35 -9.80 5.24
N LYS A 259 6.73 -8.80 6.04
CA LYS A 259 6.06 -8.56 7.31
C LYS A 259 4.72 -7.88 7.09
N THR A 260 4.71 -6.75 6.39
CA THR A 260 3.54 -5.88 6.31
C THR A 260 2.56 -6.41 5.28
N GLY A 261 1.28 -6.50 5.63
CA GLY A 261 0.23 -6.99 4.74
C GLY A 261 0.23 -8.49 4.47
N THR A 262 1.30 -9.23 4.84
CA THR A 262 1.36 -10.70 4.73
C THR A 262 1.32 -11.38 6.10
N ILE A 263 2.16 -10.96 7.05
CA ILE A 263 2.12 -11.49 8.43
C ILE A 263 1.13 -10.68 9.27
N THR A 264 1.04 -9.37 9.03
CA THR A 264 0.20 -8.45 9.80
C THR A 264 -0.99 -7.95 8.99
N CYS A 265 -2.11 -7.71 9.68
CA CYS A 265 -3.33 -7.14 9.10
C CYS A 265 -3.26 -5.62 8.95
N ASN A 266 -2.16 -4.98 9.39
CA ASN A 266 -2.03 -3.53 9.47
C ASN A 266 -3.20 -2.88 10.25
N GLU A 267 -3.74 -3.61 11.23
CA GLU A 267 -4.79 -3.17 12.13
C GLU A 267 -4.15 -2.92 13.49
N MET A 268 -3.91 -1.63 13.79
CA MET A 268 -3.23 -1.21 15.01
C MET A 268 -4.21 -1.10 16.17
N SER A 269 -3.86 -1.71 17.31
CA SER A 269 -4.67 -1.68 18.52
C SER A 269 -3.79 -1.37 19.75
N LEU A 270 -4.19 -0.37 20.54
CA LEU A 270 -3.52 -0.10 21.81
C LEU A 270 -3.99 -1.15 22.82
N THR A 271 -3.03 -1.92 23.34
CA THR A 271 -3.32 -3.02 24.26
C THR A 271 -3.07 -2.62 25.69
N ALA A 272 -2.01 -1.86 25.94
CA ALA A 272 -1.60 -1.46 27.27
C ALA A 272 -1.18 0.00 27.30
N CYS A 273 -1.33 0.65 28.45
CA CYS A 273 -0.66 1.91 28.72
C CYS A 273 -0.12 1.94 30.14
N SER A 274 0.92 2.73 30.37
CA SER A 274 1.44 3.01 31.69
C SER A 274 1.32 4.50 31.94
N ILE A 275 0.71 4.90 33.05
CA ILE A 275 0.57 6.29 33.47
C ILE A 275 1.26 6.42 34.84
N GLY A 276 2.36 7.18 34.88
CA GLY A 276 3.22 7.22 36.06
C GLY A 276 3.81 5.85 36.42
N LYS A 277 3.34 5.26 37.53
CA LYS A 277 3.76 3.93 38.00
C LYS A 277 2.69 2.85 37.80
N LEU A 278 1.52 3.22 37.30
CA LEU A 278 0.39 2.31 37.12
C LEU A 278 0.39 1.79 35.69
N VAL A 279 0.31 0.48 35.55
CA VAL A 279 0.19 -0.20 34.25
C VAL A 279 -1.24 -0.69 34.09
N PHE A 280 -1.82 -0.42 32.93
CA PHE A 280 -3.20 -0.73 32.58
C PHE A 280 -3.24 -1.66 31.36
N GLY A 281 -4.23 -2.55 31.31
CA GLY A 281 -4.42 -3.47 30.18
C GLY A 281 -3.46 -4.66 30.11
N VAL A 282 -2.63 -4.89 31.14
CA VAL A 282 -1.71 -6.03 31.25
C VAL A 282 -2.18 -6.97 32.35
N ASP A 283 -3.31 -7.66 32.13
CA ASP A 283 -3.73 -8.74 33.02
C ASP A 283 -3.32 -10.10 32.44
N ASP A 284 -2.62 -10.92 33.23
CA ASP A 284 -2.21 -12.30 32.90
C ASP A 284 -3.40 -13.22 32.52
N GLN A 285 -4.62 -12.84 32.92
CA GLN A 285 -5.86 -13.53 32.56
C GLN A 285 -6.28 -13.30 31.10
N TYR A 286 -5.80 -12.23 30.45
CA TYR A 286 -6.18 -11.89 29.07
C TYR A 286 -5.51 -12.81 28.03
N GLN A 287 -4.31 -13.32 28.32
CA GLN A 287 -3.67 -14.34 27.48
C GLN A 287 -4.41 -15.69 27.51
N GLN A 288 -5.10 -16.02 28.62
CA GLN A 288 -5.91 -17.23 28.73
C GLN A 288 -7.32 -17.06 28.11
N GLN A 289 -7.91 -15.86 28.16
CA GLN A 289 -9.24 -15.58 27.58
C GLN A 289 -9.25 -15.47 26.05
N LYS A 290 -8.10 -15.26 25.38
CA LYS A 290 -8.01 -15.28 23.91
C LYS A 290 -8.48 -16.61 23.27
N LYS A 291 -8.60 -17.69 24.06
CA LYS A 291 -9.15 -18.98 23.62
C LYS A 291 -10.68 -19.07 23.65
N ASN A 292 -11.40 -18.18 24.34
CA ASN A 292 -12.83 -18.31 24.59
C ASN A 292 -13.62 -17.02 24.25
N ASN A 293 -13.77 -16.75 22.96
CA ASN A 293 -14.83 -15.97 22.29
C ASN A 293 -15.15 -14.49 22.64
N ASN A 294 -15.43 -13.78 21.52
CA ASN A 294 -16.15 -12.52 21.28
C ASN A 294 -15.44 -11.15 21.41
N LYS A 295 -14.95 -10.73 20.23
CA LYS A 295 -15.16 -9.45 19.50
C LYS A 295 -14.97 -8.09 20.21
N ASN A 296 -13.96 -7.38 19.69
CA ASN A 296 -13.97 -5.97 19.25
C ASN A 296 -13.75 -4.84 20.26
N LYS A 297 -13.34 -5.10 21.50
CA LYS A 297 -12.88 -4.02 22.38
C LYS A 297 -11.47 -4.25 22.87
N SER A 298 -10.64 -3.22 22.75
CA SER A 298 -9.26 -3.24 23.23
C SER A 298 -9.24 -3.59 24.73
N PRO A 299 -8.27 -4.40 25.20
CA PRO A 299 -8.18 -4.81 26.60
C PRO A 299 -8.21 -3.62 27.57
N LEU A 300 -7.64 -2.49 27.13
CA LEU A 300 -7.58 -1.25 27.88
C LEU A 300 -8.95 -0.65 28.23
N LEU A 301 -9.95 -0.79 27.34
CA LEU A 301 -11.31 -0.28 27.56
C LEU A 301 -12.10 -1.06 28.62
N ASN A 302 -11.63 -2.26 28.96
CA ASN A 302 -12.27 -3.12 29.96
C ASN A 302 -11.62 -3.01 31.35
N ASP A 303 -10.51 -2.28 31.47
CA ASP A 303 -9.79 -2.11 32.72
C ASP A 303 -10.59 -1.21 33.69
N LYS A 304 -11.14 -1.82 34.74
CA LYS A 304 -11.96 -1.12 35.74
C LYS A 304 -11.16 -0.07 36.50
N HIS A 305 -9.86 -0.31 36.75
CA HIS A 305 -9.03 0.61 37.50
C HIS A 305 -8.78 1.91 36.71
N LEU A 306 -8.60 1.79 35.39
CA LEU A 306 -8.46 2.94 34.50
C LEU A 306 -9.76 3.77 34.46
N LEU A 307 -10.90 3.11 34.28
CA LEU A 307 -12.21 3.76 34.23
C LEU A 307 -12.53 4.47 35.56
N ASP A 308 -12.19 3.86 36.70
CA ASP A 308 -12.36 4.49 38.01
C ASP A 308 -11.50 5.75 38.17
N LEU A 309 -10.28 5.79 37.64
CA LEU A 309 -9.42 6.98 37.68
C LEU A 309 -9.95 8.10 36.80
N ILE A 310 -10.50 7.77 35.63
CA ILE A 310 -11.14 8.73 34.73
C ILE A 310 -12.42 9.30 35.38
N ASN A 311 -13.24 8.45 35.99
CA ASN A 311 -14.44 8.87 36.73
C ASN A 311 -14.10 9.76 37.93
N LYS A 312 -12.98 9.49 38.61
CA LYS A 312 -12.44 10.34 39.69
C LYS A 312 -11.78 11.62 39.20
N LYS A 313 -11.69 11.83 37.87
CA LYS A 313 -11.02 12.96 37.22
C LYS A 313 -9.58 13.15 37.69
N ASP A 314 -8.82 12.05 37.78
CA ASP A 314 -7.41 12.11 38.14
C ASP A 314 -6.63 12.98 37.13
N PRO A 315 -5.91 14.03 37.59
CA PRO A 315 -5.26 14.99 36.70
C PRO A 315 -4.13 14.36 35.87
N GLN A 316 -3.43 13.34 36.39
CA GLN A 316 -2.34 12.69 35.64
C GLN A 316 -2.90 11.86 34.47
N THR A 317 -3.95 11.09 34.74
CA THR A 317 -4.64 10.26 33.73
C THR A 317 -5.26 11.12 32.64
N ILE A 318 -5.95 12.21 33.00
CA ILE A 318 -6.54 13.14 32.03
C ILE A 318 -5.43 13.83 31.20
N ASN A 319 -4.36 14.30 31.83
CA ASN A 319 -3.25 14.94 31.11
C ASN A 319 -2.57 13.99 30.12
N PHE A 320 -2.44 12.71 30.47
CA PHE A 320 -1.87 11.70 29.58
C PHE A 320 -2.70 11.53 28.30
N PHE A 321 -4.01 11.24 28.41
CA PHE A 321 -4.88 11.07 27.23
C PHE A 321 -5.14 12.38 26.50
N ARG A 322 -5.14 13.53 27.19
CA ARG A 322 -5.15 14.85 26.55
C ARG A 322 -3.90 15.04 25.68
N SER A 323 -2.72 14.65 26.17
CA SER A 323 -1.48 14.76 25.40
C SER A 323 -1.50 13.88 24.15
N LEU A 324 -2.07 12.68 24.25
CA LEU A 324 -2.30 11.79 23.10
C LEU A 324 -3.24 12.41 22.06
N ALA A 325 -4.28 13.11 22.52
CA ALA A 325 -5.23 13.83 21.67
C ALA A 325 -4.71 15.18 21.13
N ILE A 326 -3.51 15.65 21.51
CA ILE A 326 -2.91 16.88 20.98
C ILE A 326 -1.73 16.56 20.05
N CYS A 327 -0.85 15.66 20.49
CA CYS A 327 0.39 15.32 19.80
C CYS A 327 0.15 14.30 18.69
N HIS A 328 -0.60 14.69 17.66
CA HIS A 328 -0.86 13.86 16.50
C HIS A 328 -1.02 14.70 15.23
N SER A 329 -0.96 14.02 14.10
CA SER A 329 -1.14 14.57 12.75
C SER A 329 -2.52 14.30 12.13
N ILE A 330 -3.46 13.70 12.89
CA ILE A 330 -4.85 13.44 12.46
C ILE A 330 -5.54 14.72 11.98
N GLN A 331 -6.23 14.57 10.85
CA GLN A 331 -7.11 15.59 10.29
C GLN A 331 -8.56 15.12 10.33
N THR A 332 -9.46 16.04 10.64
CA THR A 332 -10.90 15.78 10.70
C THR A 332 -11.56 16.22 9.41
N PHE A 333 -12.16 15.26 8.71
CA PHE A 333 -12.98 15.53 7.53
C PHE A 333 -14.45 15.48 7.92
N ARG A 334 -15.23 16.44 7.41
CA ARG A 334 -16.69 16.36 7.51
C ARG A 334 -17.19 15.55 6.32
N LYS A 335 -17.76 14.39 6.59
CA LYS A 335 -18.41 13.59 5.55
C LYS A 335 -19.78 14.21 5.27
N THR A 336 -19.96 14.84 4.13
CA THR A 336 -21.29 15.12 3.59
C THR A 336 -21.84 13.82 3.01
N LYS A 337 -22.78 13.18 3.69
CA LYS A 337 -23.56 12.09 3.06
C LYS A 337 -24.35 12.70 1.90
N GLU A 338 -24.03 12.33 0.67
CA GLU A 338 -24.98 12.45 -0.43
C GLU A 338 -26.13 11.48 -0.17
N LEU A 339 -27.32 12.00 0.13
CA LEU A 339 -28.54 11.19 0.14
C LEU A 339 -28.82 10.75 -1.31
N THR A 340 -28.48 9.51 -1.64
CA THR A 340 -28.91 8.88 -2.89
C THR A 340 -30.44 8.76 -2.85
N TYR A 341 -31.14 9.62 -3.60
CA TYR A 341 -32.58 9.47 -3.79
C TYR A 341 -32.83 8.29 -4.73
N ASN A 342 -33.24 7.16 -4.18
CA ASN A 342 -33.79 6.07 -4.98
C ASN A 342 -35.10 6.56 -5.62
N GLN A 343 -35.06 6.94 -6.90
CA GLN A 343 -36.27 7.16 -7.67
C GLN A 343 -36.98 5.81 -7.87
N THR A 344 -37.93 5.50 -6.99
CA THR A 344 -38.96 4.51 -7.27
C THR A 344 -39.82 5.05 -8.41
N GLN A 345 -39.69 4.45 -9.59
CA GLN A 345 -40.57 4.71 -10.73
C GLN A 345 -42.01 4.32 -10.36
N SER A 346 -42.88 5.30 -10.16
CA SER A 346 -44.31 5.13 -10.33
C SER A 346 -44.71 5.66 -11.71
N ASN A 347 -44.97 4.72 -12.62
CA ASN A 347 -45.74 4.96 -13.84
C ASN A 347 -47.10 5.59 -13.48
N GLN A 348 -47.43 6.74 -14.07
CA GLN A 348 -48.71 7.02 -14.79
C GLN A 348 -48.84 8.50 -15.23
N ILE A 349 -48.94 8.68 -16.56
CA ILE A 349 -49.89 9.51 -17.33
C ILE A 349 -49.77 11.07 -17.32
N GLU A 350 -49.34 11.56 -18.49
CA GLU A 350 -49.78 12.70 -19.33
C GLU A 350 -50.00 14.14 -18.77
N SER A 351 -49.13 15.03 -19.28
CA SER A 351 -49.35 16.39 -19.83
C SER A 351 -50.31 17.38 -19.16
N SER A 352 -49.75 18.49 -18.61
CA SER A 352 -50.10 19.87 -19.01
C SER A 352 -49.30 20.95 -18.26
N THR A 353 -48.81 21.92 -19.03
CA THR A 353 -48.58 23.36 -18.74
C THR A 353 -47.54 23.83 -17.72
N LEU A 354 -46.66 24.70 -18.25
CA LEU A 354 -45.79 25.67 -17.58
C LEU A 354 -46.59 26.65 -16.71
N ALA A 355 -46.29 26.69 -15.40
CA ALA A 355 -46.24 27.91 -14.58
C ALA A 355 -45.83 27.57 -13.13
N ASP A 356 -44.76 28.22 -12.68
CA ASP A 356 -44.52 28.70 -11.31
C ASP A 356 -44.84 27.77 -10.13
N GLN A 357 -43.84 26.98 -9.73
CA GLN A 357 -43.52 26.78 -8.31
C GLN A 357 -42.00 26.71 -8.13
N GLN A 358 -41.39 27.85 -7.82
CA GLN A 358 -40.11 27.88 -7.12
C GLN A 358 -40.33 27.30 -5.71
N LYS A 359 -40.24 25.97 -5.59
CA LYS A 359 -40.03 25.32 -4.30
C LYS A 359 -38.54 25.42 -4.01
N THR A 360 -38.17 26.36 -3.14
CA THR A 360 -36.87 26.40 -2.49
C THR A 360 -36.71 25.09 -1.73
N ILE A 361 -35.91 24.17 -2.27
CA ILE A 361 -35.54 22.94 -1.57
C ILE A 361 -34.52 23.37 -0.52
N GLN A 362 -34.98 23.54 0.72
CA GLN A 362 -34.08 23.57 1.89
C GLN A 362 -33.48 22.17 2.02
N LEU A 363 -32.22 22.03 1.60
CA LEU A 363 -31.39 20.88 1.94
C LEU A 363 -31.03 21.00 3.42
N ASP A 364 -31.80 20.32 4.28
CA ASP A 364 -31.42 20.11 5.67
C ASP A 364 -30.24 19.12 5.71
N TYR A 365 -29.02 19.65 5.71
CA TYR A 365 -27.82 18.87 5.96
C TYR A 365 -27.79 18.42 7.43
N GLN A 366 -28.13 17.15 7.69
CA GLN A 366 -27.81 16.51 8.97
C GLN A 366 -26.32 16.17 8.98
N ILE A 367 -25.51 16.97 9.68
CA ILE A 367 -24.07 16.78 9.87
C ILE A 367 -23.89 15.82 11.05
N GLU A 368 -23.63 14.51 10.82
CA GLU A 368 -23.51 13.62 11.98
C GLU A 368 -22.26 12.73 12.09
N ASP A 369 -21.34 12.67 11.13
CA ASP A 369 -20.08 11.92 11.35
C ASP A 369 -18.84 12.70 10.89
N ILE A 370 -17.98 13.05 11.87
CA ILE A 370 -16.61 13.53 11.64
C ILE A 370 -15.74 12.30 11.40
N GLU A 371 -15.24 12.14 10.17
CA GLU A 371 -14.29 11.08 9.81
C GLU A 371 -12.90 11.60 10.11
N GLU A 372 -12.27 11.05 11.14
CA GLU A 372 -10.88 11.31 11.50
C GLU A 372 -10.00 10.44 10.59
N VAL A 373 -9.11 11.07 9.83
CA VAL A 373 -8.16 10.35 8.99
C VAL A 373 -6.75 10.73 9.41
N CYS A 374 -5.98 9.74 9.84
CA CYS A 374 -4.58 9.90 10.15
C CYS A 374 -3.68 9.40 9.02
N PRO A 375 -2.57 10.09 8.73
CA PRO A 375 -1.51 9.54 7.89
C PRO A 375 -0.74 8.36 8.52
N VAL A 376 -0.90 8.10 9.82
CA VAL A 376 -0.19 7.02 10.52
C VAL A 376 -1.24 6.23 11.31
N PRO A 377 -1.38 4.91 11.10
CA PRO A 377 -2.40 4.11 11.77
C PRO A 377 -2.21 4.08 13.30
N ASP A 378 -0.96 4.11 13.77
CA ASP A 378 -0.61 4.14 15.19
C ASP A 378 -1.24 5.34 15.93
N GLU A 379 -1.19 6.52 15.31
CA GLU A 379 -1.74 7.76 15.87
C GLU A 379 -3.28 7.72 15.88
N GLN A 380 -3.89 7.16 14.83
CA GLN A 380 -5.34 6.99 14.76
C GLN A 380 -5.86 6.21 15.97
N THR A 381 -5.23 5.06 16.26
CA THR A 381 -5.60 4.22 17.41
C THR A 381 -5.50 4.97 18.75
N LEU A 382 -4.50 5.84 18.91
CA LEU A 382 -4.31 6.62 20.14
C LEU A 382 -5.43 7.62 20.37
N VAL A 383 -5.90 8.28 19.31
CA VAL A 383 -7.00 9.26 19.39
C VAL A 383 -8.35 8.59 19.51
N ASP A 384 -8.57 7.48 18.79
CA ASP A 384 -9.80 6.67 18.90
C ASP A 384 -10.03 6.22 20.35
N ILE A 385 -8.96 5.85 21.05
CA ILE A 385 -9.07 5.41 22.44
C ILE A 385 -9.27 6.58 23.37
N SER A 386 -8.55 7.68 23.17
CA SER A 386 -8.78 8.92 23.94
C SER A 386 -10.24 9.36 23.83
N ARG A 387 -10.83 9.26 22.63
CA ARG A 387 -12.24 9.52 22.36
C ARG A 387 -13.17 8.56 23.12
N SER A 388 -12.88 7.26 23.11
CA SER A 388 -13.66 6.26 23.84
C SER A 388 -13.64 6.45 25.36
N LEU A 389 -12.60 7.10 25.88
CA LEU A 389 -12.42 7.47 27.29
C LEU A 389 -12.97 8.86 27.65
N GLY A 390 -13.64 9.52 26.70
CA GLY A 390 -14.30 10.82 26.92
C GLY A 390 -13.43 12.04 26.66
N ILE A 391 -12.24 11.88 26.07
CA ILE A 391 -11.37 12.97 25.61
C ILE A 391 -11.39 12.96 24.07
N LYS A 392 -12.33 13.71 23.50
CA LYS A 392 -12.59 13.71 22.07
C LYS A 392 -11.83 14.83 21.38
N PHE A 393 -11.01 14.48 20.39
CA PHE A 393 -10.52 15.44 19.40
C PHE A 393 -11.69 15.88 18.52
N VAL A 394 -11.93 17.19 18.41
CA VAL A 394 -13.09 17.73 17.69
C VAL A 394 -12.69 18.20 16.30
N ARG A 395 -11.70 19.10 16.25
CA ARG A 395 -11.15 19.63 15.01
C ARG A 395 -9.80 20.31 15.25
N ARG A 396 -9.03 20.41 14.18
CA ARG A 396 -7.83 21.25 14.10
C ARG A 396 -8.05 22.27 12.98
N ASP A 397 -8.19 23.53 13.37
CA ASP A 397 -8.11 24.68 12.48
C ASP A 397 -6.62 25.07 12.33
N SER A 398 -6.25 25.92 11.36
CA SER A 398 -4.84 26.20 10.99
C SER A 398 -3.87 26.38 12.17
N ASN A 399 -4.26 27.16 13.19
CA ASN A 399 -3.47 27.36 14.42
C ASN A 399 -4.20 26.96 15.71
N ILE A 400 -5.40 26.35 15.66
CA ILE A 400 -6.18 26.07 16.87
C ILE A 400 -6.66 24.61 16.87
N ILE A 401 -6.28 23.87 17.91
CA ILE A 401 -6.80 22.55 18.22
C ILE A 401 -7.94 22.69 19.22
N THR A 402 -9.10 22.14 18.89
CA THR A 402 -10.26 22.08 19.80
C THR A 402 -10.44 20.66 20.32
N LEU A 403 -10.40 20.51 21.64
CA LEU A 403 -10.66 19.26 22.34
C LEU A 403 -11.93 19.36 23.16
N ASN A 404 -12.67 18.26 23.27
CA ASN A 404 -13.73 18.10 24.24
C ASN A 404 -13.26 17.10 25.31
N VAL A 405 -12.90 17.62 26.48
CA VAL A 405 -12.41 16.84 27.62
C VAL A 405 -13.55 16.64 28.61
N LEU A 406 -14.13 15.44 28.65
CA LEU A 406 -15.20 15.05 29.59
C LEU A 406 -16.41 16.01 29.58
N GLY A 407 -16.75 16.56 28.40
CA GLY A 407 -17.85 17.50 28.20
C GLY A 407 -17.44 18.98 28.17
N ASN A 408 -16.20 19.31 28.52
CA ASN A 408 -15.68 20.68 28.49
C ASN A 408 -14.87 20.93 27.22
N GLU A 409 -15.24 21.96 26.44
CA GLU A 409 -14.44 22.38 25.29
C GLU A 409 -13.21 23.17 25.74
N GLU A 410 -12.03 22.69 25.33
CA GLU A 410 -10.73 23.32 25.56
C GLU A 410 -10.11 23.69 24.20
N LYS A 411 -9.51 24.88 24.13
CA LYS A 411 -8.83 25.37 22.92
C LYS A 411 -7.33 25.52 23.17
N TYR A 412 -6.56 25.01 22.22
CA TYR A 412 -5.10 25.04 22.23
C TYR A 412 -4.61 25.75 20.98
N GLU A 413 -3.80 26.79 21.16
CA GLU A 413 -3.13 27.46 20.05
C GLU A 413 -1.85 26.69 19.71
N VAL A 414 -1.69 26.24 18.47
CA VAL A 414 -0.49 25.54 17.99
C VAL A 414 0.56 26.59 17.66
N LEU A 415 1.65 26.61 18.43
CA LEU A 415 2.77 27.52 18.24
C LEU A 415 3.82 26.95 17.28
N ALA A 416 4.06 25.64 17.35
CA ALA A 416 4.96 24.94 16.42
C ALA A 416 4.55 23.48 16.27
N ASP A 417 4.57 22.98 15.04
CA ASP A 417 4.41 21.57 14.71
C ASP A 417 5.74 21.04 14.15
N LEU A 418 6.41 20.21 14.93
CA LEU A 418 7.65 19.54 14.57
C LEU A 418 7.33 18.12 14.11
N SER A 419 6.90 18.00 12.86
CA SER A 419 6.46 16.74 12.24
C SER A 419 7.47 15.59 12.37
N PHE A 420 6.94 14.37 12.45
CA PHE A 420 7.74 13.14 12.49
C PHE A 420 8.63 13.02 11.23
N THR A 421 9.88 12.62 11.44
CA THR A 421 10.76 12.17 10.35
C THR A 421 11.45 10.86 10.75
N PRO A 422 11.76 9.96 9.79
CA PRO A 422 12.46 8.70 10.08
C PRO A 422 13.82 8.88 10.76
N VAL A 423 14.48 10.02 10.51
CA VAL A 423 15.76 10.39 11.14
C VAL A 423 15.56 10.78 12.60
N ARG A 424 14.53 11.58 12.92
CA ARG A 424 14.25 12.06 14.29
C ARG A 424 13.58 10.99 15.15
N LYS A 425 12.72 10.14 14.55
CA LYS A 425 11.92 9.11 15.24
C LYS A 425 11.03 9.65 16.37
N ARG A 426 10.70 10.95 16.33
CA ARG A 426 9.85 11.65 17.31
C ARG A 426 9.08 12.78 16.63
N MET A 427 7.90 13.08 17.19
CA MET A 427 7.07 14.22 16.82
C MET A 427 6.89 15.11 18.06
N THR A 428 6.81 16.42 17.87
CA THR A 428 6.57 17.36 18.97
C THR A 428 5.64 18.46 18.51
N VAL A 429 4.60 18.73 19.29
CA VAL A 429 3.68 19.85 19.04
C VAL A 429 3.77 20.79 20.22
N ALA A 430 4.22 22.02 19.98
CA ALA A 430 4.21 23.08 20.97
C ALA A 430 2.85 23.75 20.94
N VAL A 431 2.08 23.61 22.03
CA VAL A 431 0.76 24.23 22.17
C VAL A 431 0.74 25.20 23.34
N LYS A 432 0.11 26.34 23.13
CA LYS A 432 -0.29 27.26 24.20
C LYS A 432 -1.73 26.93 24.58
N ARG A 433 -1.90 26.36 25.77
CA ARG A 433 -3.23 26.24 26.35
C ARG A 433 -3.72 27.65 26.64
N VAL A 434 -4.90 27.99 26.14
CA VAL A 434 -5.48 29.31 26.37
C VAL A 434 -5.83 29.48 27.87
N ASP A 435 -5.93 28.37 28.62
CA ASP A 435 -6.28 28.32 30.05
C ASP A 435 -5.33 27.47 30.93
N GLY A 436 -4.43 28.11 31.71
CA GLY A 436 -3.83 27.62 32.98
C GLY A 436 -2.71 26.54 32.96
N ILE A 437 -1.57 26.85 33.61
CA ILE A 437 -0.27 26.11 33.69
C ILE A 437 -0.16 25.30 35.00
N ASP A 438 0.50 24.12 35.00
CA ASP A 438 1.28 23.63 36.17
C ASP A 438 2.23 22.43 35.88
N GLN A 439 3.42 22.43 36.51
CA GLN A 439 4.66 21.68 36.20
C GLN A 439 5.01 20.48 37.14
N ARG A 440 5.99 19.65 36.68
CA ARG A 440 6.92 18.68 37.37
C ARG A 440 6.47 17.20 37.35
N PHE A 441 7.28 16.13 37.20
CA PHE A 441 8.72 15.78 37.33
C PHE A 441 9.06 14.59 36.39
N GLY A 442 10.34 14.29 36.16
CA GLY A 442 10.79 13.08 35.44
C GLY A 442 12.08 12.47 36.01
N GLN A 443 12.20 11.14 35.96
CA GLN A 443 13.48 10.42 35.81
C GLN A 443 13.28 8.91 35.52
N LEU A 444 13.95 8.43 34.45
CA LEU A 444 14.39 7.04 34.14
C LEU A 444 13.33 6.08 33.49
N GLY A 445 13.49 5.37 32.36
CA GLY A 445 14.52 5.27 31.31
C GLY A 445 14.62 3.86 30.65
N LEU A 446 13.69 3.41 29.77
CA LEU A 446 13.77 2.20 28.86
C LEU A 446 12.81 2.31 27.62
N ARG A 447 13.02 1.48 26.55
CA ARG A 447 12.45 1.65 25.18
C ARG A 447 10.97 1.28 25.00
N THR A 448 10.24 2.29 24.53
CA THR A 448 8.78 2.51 24.47
C THR A 448 8.55 3.72 23.55
N LEU A 449 7.34 3.96 23.03
CA LEU A 449 6.98 5.29 22.52
C LEU A 449 6.61 6.17 23.72
N ILE A 450 7.23 7.35 23.82
CA ILE A 450 7.20 8.21 25.02
C ILE A 450 6.47 9.51 24.69
N VAL A 451 5.43 9.83 25.44
CA VAL A 451 4.78 11.14 25.43
C VAL A 451 5.35 11.97 26.58
N ALA A 452 5.96 13.11 26.26
CA ALA A 452 6.58 13.99 27.24
C ALA A 452 6.12 15.43 27.06
N ILE A 453 5.92 16.14 28.18
CA ILE A 453 5.58 17.57 28.20
C ILE A 453 6.74 18.36 28.80
N LYS A 454 6.99 19.54 28.23
CA LYS A 454 7.85 20.58 28.79
C LYS A 454 7.09 21.90 28.75
N TYR A 455 6.96 22.53 29.91
CA TYR A 455 6.44 23.89 29.98
C TYR A 455 7.60 24.83 29.66
N VAL A 456 7.46 25.61 28.60
CA VAL A 456 8.46 26.58 28.14
C VAL A 456 7.89 27.98 28.35
N ASP A 457 8.66 28.86 28.99
CA ASP A 457 8.29 30.27 29.13
C ASP A 457 8.21 30.92 27.74
N PHE A 458 7.23 31.82 27.57
CA PHE A 458 6.93 32.41 26.25
C PHE A 458 8.13 33.14 25.64
N GLU A 459 8.93 33.84 26.44
CA GLU A 459 10.15 34.54 25.99
C GLU A 459 11.20 33.58 25.44
N THR A 460 11.42 32.45 26.11
CA THR A 460 12.38 31.42 25.69
C THR A 460 11.93 30.76 24.39
N PHE A 461 10.64 30.48 24.24
CA PHE A 461 10.08 29.96 22.99
C PHE A 461 10.27 30.95 21.83
N GLN A 462 9.99 32.23 22.06
CA GLN A 462 10.11 33.27 21.04
C GLN A 462 11.57 33.42 20.56
N GLN A 463 12.54 33.40 21.49
CA GLN A 463 13.97 33.43 21.16
C GLN A 463 14.38 32.21 20.31
N TRP A 464 13.93 31.01 20.69
CA TRP A 464 14.19 29.80 19.92
C TRP A 464 13.61 29.86 18.50
N ASN A 465 12.34 30.29 18.39
CA ASN A 465 11.64 30.35 17.11
C ASN A 465 12.37 31.28 16.12
N THR A 466 12.72 32.49 16.55
CA THR A 466 13.38 33.49 15.69
C THR A 466 14.85 33.17 15.40
N ILE A 467 15.63 32.77 16.42
CA ILE A 467 17.09 32.62 16.26
C ILE A 467 17.46 31.30 15.57
N HIS A 468 16.73 30.23 15.90
CA HIS A 468 17.10 28.87 15.49
C HIS A 468 16.15 28.32 14.44
N TYR A 469 14.84 28.34 14.68
CA TYR A 469 13.88 27.62 13.83
C TYR A 469 13.62 28.34 12.49
N GLU A 470 13.22 29.61 12.51
CA GLU A 470 12.96 30.40 11.30
C GLU A 470 14.21 30.55 10.43
N LYS A 471 15.36 30.76 11.08
CA LYS A 471 16.66 30.84 10.39
C LYS A 471 17.07 29.52 9.74
N ALA A 472 16.74 28.38 10.35
CA ALA A 472 17.00 27.07 9.77
C ALA A 472 16.10 26.80 8.56
N LEU A 473 14.80 27.15 8.66
CA LEU A 473 13.83 27.02 7.57
C LEU A 473 14.20 27.86 6.34
N ALA A 474 14.72 29.08 6.55
CA ALA A 474 15.15 29.98 5.49
C ALA A 474 16.47 29.55 4.80
N SER A 475 17.17 28.53 5.31
CA SER A 475 18.47 28.13 4.77
C SER A 475 18.36 27.17 3.57
N VAL A 476 19.19 27.40 2.55
CA VAL A 476 19.20 26.60 1.30
C VAL A 476 20.08 25.35 1.44
N ASP A 477 21.26 25.47 2.05
CA ASP A 477 22.18 24.34 2.24
C ASP A 477 21.78 23.46 3.42
N ARG A 478 21.65 22.13 3.23
CA ARG A 478 21.41 21.16 4.32
C ARG A 478 20.31 21.59 5.32
N ARG A 479 19.22 22.16 4.78
CA ARG A 479 18.08 22.68 5.54
C ARG A 479 17.57 21.69 6.60
N GLU A 480 17.38 20.44 6.21
CA GLU A 480 16.88 19.38 7.11
C GLU A 480 17.78 19.16 8.32
N GLU A 481 19.11 19.16 8.11
CA GLU A 481 20.08 18.98 9.20
C GLU A 481 20.03 20.15 10.19
N ARG A 482 19.89 21.39 9.69
CA ARG A 482 19.79 22.58 10.54
C ARG A 482 18.46 22.67 11.28
N VAL A 483 17.37 22.28 10.63
CA VAL A 483 16.05 22.19 11.29
C VAL A 483 16.11 21.15 12.40
N ASN A 484 16.72 19.98 12.16
CA ASN A 484 16.91 18.96 13.19
C ASN A 484 17.74 19.48 14.38
N GLN A 485 18.85 20.18 14.12
CA GLN A 485 19.66 20.80 15.17
C GLN A 485 18.88 21.84 15.97
N ALA A 486 18.03 22.65 15.32
CA ALA A 486 17.17 23.61 15.99
C ALA A 486 16.14 22.90 16.90
N CYS A 487 15.51 21.83 16.42
CA CYS A 487 14.58 21.01 17.21
C CYS A 487 15.25 20.38 18.43
N ASP A 488 16.46 19.83 18.27
CA ASP A 488 17.18 19.18 19.37
C ASP A 488 17.48 20.15 20.54
N ILE A 489 17.63 21.45 20.28
CA ILE A 489 17.85 22.47 21.32
C ILE A 489 16.62 22.59 22.24
N ILE A 490 15.41 22.65 21.67
CA ILE A 490 14.18 22.84 22.46
C ILE A 490 13.72 21.54 23.15
N GLU A 491 14.04 20.39 22.57
CA GLU A 491 13.70 19.02 23.01
C GLU A 491 14.57 18.47 24.16
N THR A 492 15.29 19.34 24.87
CA THR A 492 16.08 18.98 26.07
C THR A 492 15.22 19.00 27.35
N ASP A 493 15.51 18.13 28.33
CA ASP A 493 14.88 18.08 29.67
C ASP A 493 13.35 17.86 29.70
N LEU A 494 12.84 16.93 28.89
CA LEU A 494 11.41 16.58 28.84
C LEU A 494 10.96 15.71 30.04
N THR A 495 9.75 15.94 30.59
CA THR A 495 9.16 15.08 31.64
C THR A 495 8.22 14.02 31.03
N PRO A 496 8.48 12.71 31.24
CA PRO A 496 7.62 11.66 30.68
C PRO A 496 6.31 11.54 31.45
N LEU A 497 5.18 11.48 30.74
CA LEU A 497 3.85 11.31 31.34
C LEU A 497 3.45 9.83 31.48
N GLY A 498 3.82 9.04 30.48
CA GLY A 498 3.45 7.64 30.40
C GLY A 498 3.93 7.00 29.10
N THR A 499 3.60 5.72 28.92
CA THR A 499 3.96 4.94 27.74
C THR A 499 2.74 4.22 27.19
N THR A 500 2.73 4.04 25.88
CA THR A 500 1.66 3.33 25.15
C THR A 500 2.22 2.07 24.51
N GLY A 501 1.52 0.95 24.68
CA GLY A 501 1.81 -0.34 24.06
C GLY A 501 0.82 -0.60 22.94
N ILE A 502 1.23 -0.33 21.70
CA ILE A 502 0.43 -0.60 20.51
C ILE A 502 0.86 -1.96 19.95
N SER A 503 -0.10 -2.81 19.62
CA SER A 503 0.13 -4.07 18.92
C SER A 503 -0.45 -4.02 17.52
N ASP A 504 0.37 -4.43 16.56
CA ASP A 504 -0.08 -4.76 15.21
C ASP A 504 -0.70 -6.16 15.23
N LYS A 505 -1.93 -6.27 14.75
CA LYS A 505 -2.65 -7.54 14.73
C LYS A 505 -2.04 -8.44 13.66
N LEU A 506 -1.64 -9.65 14.07
CA LEU A 506 -1.22 -10.71 13.15
C LEU A 506 -2.43 -11.24 12.38
N GLN A 507 -2.19 -11.75 11.17
CA GLN A 507 -3.19 -12.53 10.46
C GLN A 507 -3.59 -13.77 11.26
N ASP A 508 -4.81 -14.24 11.02
CA ASP A 508 -5.32 -15.44 11.67
C ASP A 508 -4.40 -16.63 11.36
N GLN A 509 -4.05 -17.38 12.40
CA GLN A 509 -3.16 -18.54 12.32
C GLN A 509 -1.74 -18.25 11.77
N ALA A 510 -1.32 -16.99 11.64
CA ALA A 510 0.04 -16.66 11.16
C ALA A 510 1.13 -17.34 12.00
N THR A 511 0.99 -17.31 13.32
CA THR A 511 1.91 -17.99 14.24
C THR A 511 1.88 -19.51 14.06
N GLU A 512 0.68 -20.11 13.95
CA GLU A 512 0.51 -21.55 13.76
C GLU A 512 1.04 -22.04 12.41
N THR A 513 1.00 -21.19 11.38
CA THR A 513 1.50 -21.49 10.04
C THR A 513 3.03 -21.44 9.96
N ILE A 514 3.65 -20.58 10.78
CA ILE A 514 5.11 -20.45 10.84
C ILE A 514 5.74 -21.57 11.69
N THR A 515 5.05 -22.05 12.72
CA THR A 515 5.49 -23.17 13.58
C THR A 515 5.30 -24.51 12.92
#